data_AF-A0A1Q9DIS6-F1
#
_entry.id   AF-A0A1Q9DIS6-F1
#
_cell.length_a   1.000
_cell.length_b   1.000
_cell.length_c   1.000
_cell.angle_alpha   90.00
_cell.angle_beta   90.00
_cell.angle_gamma   90.00
#
_symmetry.space_group_name_H-M   'P 1'
#
loop_
_entity.id
_entity.type
_entity.pdbx_description
1 polymer ?
#
loop_
_entity_poly.entity_id
_entity_poly.type
_entity_poly.pdbx_seq_one_letter_code
_entity_poly.pdbx_strand_id
1 'polypeptide(L)'
;MAKQVSGNLSQLVLSEVSSDIQLSELCSVMWSLASMSATDALGDLVKTARGRLEKGEGRLLKPASLANLAWALSIADSESAVLLAVQRELVRRLPELSQSQSYRWQMEFADATLTILWASSFANTSAGPARLAARTALGRVGARLDPAGKLLPAVASRVGLSGTSRRMEPFIKKAVADVLVVFKPPGWEVDLSSQEQSREKGRLSEFIRAMYYPSNGCPALLLDASKQHGFLHRLDVPSSGLLLVATSHKAYFDLHFQLATAVLVRDYAVMSHGWMAPRRREIQAPVHWWDSPALADAPSAVLPSGRASRSFCKVLSYLVKGGVALSFVAIRIGTGRRHQIRAHTAHTGHALIMDGKYSSSAEYAESQSWCPRNFLHRYRLAFETHGRKLGVTERLPSDLGRAMARTTPLRAAMDMRSWTEGSELQVRKPDGREVLQIIVQTRGPDGQIRQEVSEVPIQN
;
A
#
# COMPACT_ATOMS: atom_id res chain seq x y z
N MET A 1 -30.89 6.60 -15.42
CA MET A 1 -30.82 5.12 -15.48
C MET A 1 -30.09 4.49 -14.29
N ALA A 2 -28.76 4.60 -14.11
CA ALA A 2 -28.06 3.92 -13.00
C ALA A 2 -28.57 4.24 -11.58
N LYS A 3 -28.85 5.51 -11.28
CA LYS A 3 -29.49 5.92 -10.00
C LYS A 3 -30.89 5.36 -9.80
N GLN A 4 -31.64 5.19 -10.89
CA GLN A 4 -33.01 4.66 -10.88
C GLN A 4 -33.01 3.14 -10.70
N VAL A 5 -32.03 2.44 -11.27
CA VAL A 5 -31.75 1.02 -11.02
C VAL A 5 -31.30 0.80 -9.58
N SER A 6 -30.42 1.65 -9.05
CA SER A 6 -29.98 1.60 -7.64
C SER A 6 -31.13 1.84 -6.66
N GLY A 7 -32.00 2.83 -6.95
CA GLY A 7 -33.20 3.10 -6.14
C GLY A 7 -34.19 1.93 -6.16
N ASN A 8 -34.43 1.33 -7.33
CA ASN A 8 -35.29 0.16 -7.45
C ASN A 8 -34.70 -1.09 -6.77
N LEU A 9 -33.39 -1.31 -6.85
CA LEU A 9 -32.70 -2.38 -6.12
C LEU A 9 -32.80 -2.18 -4.60
N SER A 10 -32.65 -0.94 -4.13
CA SER A 10 -32.79 -0.62 -2.71
C SER A 10 -34.20 -0.94 -2.22
N GLN A 11 -35.23 -0.55 -2.97
CA GLN A 11 -36.62 -0.87 -2.61
C GLN A 11 -36.93 -2.36 -2.72
N LEU A 12 -36.43 -3.06 -3.75
CA LEU A 12 -36.65 -4.49 -3.92
C LEU A 12 -35.98 -5.30 -2.79
N VAL A 13 -34.71 -4.99 -2.49
CA VAL A 13 -33.97 -5.58 -1.38
C VAL A 13 -34.66 -5.28 -0.06
N LEU A 14 -35.14 -4.06 0.18
CA LEU A 14 -35.83 -3.73 1.43
C LEU A 14 -37.23 -4.34 1.54
N SER A 15 -37.92 -4.58 0.42
CA SER A 15 -39.21 -5.29 0.42
C SER A 15 -39.07 -6.80 0.60
N GLU A 16 -37.94 -7.39 0.21
CA GLU A 16 -37.66 -8.83 0.33
C GLU A 16 -36.81 -9.20 1.55
N VAL A 17 -36.03 -8.26 2.10
CA VAL A 17 -35.32 -8.42 3.37
C VAL A 17 -36.34 -8.31 4.49
N SER A 18 -37.06 -9.41 4.70
CA SER A 18 -38.00 -9.59 5.80
C SER A 18 -37.28 -9.49 7.15
N SER A 19 -38.04 -9.43 8.23
CA SER A 19 -37.53 -9.60 9.60
C SER A 19 -36.70 -10.88 9.80
N ASP A 20 -36.82 -11.85 8.89
CA ASP A 20 -36.33 -13.23 9.04
C ASP A 20 -34.97 -13.49 8.38
N ILE A 21 -34.42 -12.54 7.60
CA ILE A 21 -33.05 -12.67 7.08
C ILE A 21 -32.11 -12.97 8.25
N GLN A 22 -31.08 -13.81 8.13
CA GLN A 22 -30.08 -13.97 9.20
C GLN A 22 -29.02 -12.88 9.12
N LEU A 23 -28.36 -12.52 10.24
CA LEU A 23 -27.31 -11.50 10.21
C LEU A 23 -26.16 -11.90 9.26
N SER A 24 -25.88 -13.19 9.12
CA SER A 24 -24.89 -13.71 8.16
C SER A 24 -25.27 -13.46 6.71
N GLU A 25 -26.55 -13.57 6.37
CA GLU A 25 -27.06 -13.32 5.02
C GLU A 25 -27.04 -11.82 4.72
N LEU A 26 -27.45 -11.01 5.70
CA LEU A 26 -27.33 -9.56 5.63
C LEU A 26 -25.89 -9.10 5.38
N CYS A 27 -24.89 -9.70 6.05
CA CYS A 27 -23.47 -9.40 5.79
C CYS A 27 -23.09 -9.66 4.32
N SER A 28 -23.57 -10.75 3.74
CA SER A 28 -23.29 -11.11 2.34
C SER A 28 -23.94 -10.14 1.36
N VAL A 29 -25.21 -9.77 1.59
CA VAL A 29 -25.93 -8.78 0.77
C VAL A 29 -25.22 -7.43 0.84
N MET A 30 -24.91 -6.95 2.04
CA MET A 30 -24.21 -5.68 2.23
C MET A 30 -22.83 -5.69 1.56
N TRP A 31 -22.09 -6.79 1.64
CA TRP A 31 -20.80 -6.94 0.95
C TRP A 31 -20.93 -6.92 -0.57
N SER A 32 -21.94 -7.58 -1.13
CA SER A 32 -22.20 -7.58 -2.57
C SER A 32 -22.56 -6.19 -3.07
N LEU A 33 -23.50 -5.51 -2.41
CA LEU A 33 -23.88 -4.13 -2.72
C LEU A 33 -22.69 -3.17 -2.60
N ALA A 34 -21.89 -3.35 -1.55
CA ALA A 34 -20.68 -2.59 -1.35
C ALA A 34 -19.64 -2.81 -2.46
N SER A 35 -19.48 -4.05 -2.90
CA SER A 35 -18.56 -4.41 -3.99
C SER A 35 -19.04 -3.90 -5.35
N MET A 36 -20.36 -3.76 -5.53
CA MET A 36 -20.98 -3.14 -6.71
C MET A 36 -21.02 -1.62 -6.64
N SER A 37 -20.54 -1.01 -5.54
CA SER A 37 -20.63 0.43 -5.28
C SER A 37 -22.05 0.97 -5.29
N ALA A 38 -23.03 0.14 -4.92
CA ALA A 38 -24.42 0.50 -4.70
C ALA A 38 -24.61 1.01 -3.26
N THR A 39 -23.86 2.06 -2.88
CA THR A 39 -23.82 2.57 -1.50
C THR A 39 -25.14 3.16 -1.03
N ASP A 40 -25.95 3.69 -1.95
CA ASP A 40 -27.28 4.25 -1.66
C ASP A 40 -28.23 3.18 -1.10
N ALA A 41 -28.03 1.90 -1.49
CA ALA A 41 -28.80 0.76 -1.02
C ALA A 41 -28.41 0.25 0.38
N LEU A 42 -27.30 0.76 0.94
CA LEU A 42 -26.79 0.27 2.23
C LEU A 42 -27.49 0.92 3.42
N GLY A 43 -28.10 2.11 3.27
CA GLY A 43 -28.57 2.92 4.41
C GLY A 43 -29.48 2.19 5.40
N ASP A 44 -30.54 1.53 4.93
CA ASP A 44 -31.47 0.82 5.81
C ASP A 44 -30.94 -0.55 6.26
N LEU A 45 -30.11 -1.22 5.43
CA LEU A 45 -29.42 -2.45 5.82
C LEU A 45 -28.45 -2.22 6.98
N VAL A 46 -27.78 -1.05 7.01
CA VAL A 46 -26.89 -0.64 8.11
C VAL A 46 -27.66 -0.53 9.42
N LYS A 47 -28.87 0.06 9.41
CA LYS A 47 -29.71 0.18 10.61
C LYS A 47 -30.10 -1.19 11.15
N THR A 48 -30.50 -2.11 10.28
CA THR A 48 -30.84 -3.49 10.65
C THR A 48 -29.63 -4.23 11.22
N ALA A 49 -28.46 -4.11 10.57
CA ALA A 49 -27.22 -4.70 11.06
C ALA A 49 -26.82 -4.16 12.44
N ARG A 50 -26.97 -2.84 12.67
CA ARG A 50 -26.72 -2.21 13.98
C ARG A 50 -27.59 -2.82 15.08
N GLY A 51 -28.91 -2.86 14.88
CA GLY A 51 -29.83 -3.39 15.90
C GLY A 51 -29.55 -4.85 16.26
N ARG A 52 -29.10 -5.65 15.29
CA ARG A 52 -28.73 -7.05 15.51
C ARG A 52 -27.39 -7.24 16.22
N LEU A 53 -26.40 -6.40 15.88
CA LEU A 53 -25.13 -6.35 16.61
C LEU A 53 -25.35 -5.95 18.07
N GLU A 54 -26.24 -4.97 18.33
CA GLU A 54 -26.61 -4.53 19.69
C GLU A 54 -27.31 -5.63 20.49
N LYS A 55 -28.10 -6.50 19.83
CA LYS A 55 -28.69 -7.71 20.41
C LYS A 55 -27.67 -8.85 20.63
N GLY A 56 -26.42 -8.66 20.24
CA GLY A 56 -25.36 -9.66 20.41
C GLY A 56 -25.33 -10.77 19.36
N GLU A 57 -26.03 -10.61 18.23
CA GLU A 57 -26.03 -11.61 17.14
C GLU A 57 -24.65 -11.72 16.45
N GLY A 58 -23.76 -10.73 16.62
CA GLY A 58 -22.40 -10.75 16.09
C GLY A 58 -21.58 -11.98 16.51
N ARG A 59 -21.88 -12.57 17.68
CA ARG A 59 -21.22 -13.80 18.18
C ARG A 59 -21.50 -15.02 17.31
N LEU A 60 -22.61 -15.02 16.58
CA LEU A 60 -23.04 -16.12 15.71
C LEU A 60 -22.34 -16.06 14.33
N LEU A 61 -21.71 -14.93 14.00
CA LEU A 61 -21.07 -14.75 12.71
C LEU A 61 -19.76 -15.52 12.61
N LYS A 62 -19.50 -16.07 11.41
CA LYS A 62 -18.14 -16.47 11.04
C LYS A 62 -17.24 -15.22 10.99
N PRO A 63 -15.93 -15.35 11.27
CA PRO A 63 -15.00 -14.22 11.17
C PRO A 63 -15.07 -13.50 9.82
N ALA A 64 -15.15 -14.25 8.71
CA ALA A 64 -15.29 -13.69 7.37
C ALA A 64 -16.57 -12.86 7.19
N SER A 65 -17.70 -13.28 7.77
CA SER A 65 -18.95 -12.51 7.73
C SER A 65 -18.82 -11.19 8.48
N LEU A 66 -18.16 -11.19 9.64
CA LEU A 66 -17.89 -9.98 10.41
C LEU A 66 -16.96 -9.01 9.65
N ALA A 67 -15.96 -9.53 8.93
CA ALA A 67 -15.09 -8.75 8.07
C ALA A 67 -15.82 -8.15 6.86
N ASN A 68 -16.69 -8.93 6.21
CA ASN A 68 -17.54 -8.46 5.13
C ASN A 68 -18.45 -7.30 5.57
N LEU A 69 -19.05 -7.43 6.76
CA LEU A 69 -19.85 -6.38 7.36
C LEU A 69 -19.01 -5.13 7.64
N ALA A 70 -17.83 -5.28 8.27
CA ALA A 70 -16.94 -4.14 8.53
C ALA A 70 -16.59 -3.37 7.25
N TRP A 71 -16.27 -4.09 6.16
CA TRP A 71 -15.96 -3.48 4.88
C TRP A 71 -17.14 -2.72 4.29
N ALA A 72 -18.33 -3.32 4.26
CA ALA A 72 -19.54 -2.66 3.77
C ALA A 72 -19.84 -1.38 4.56
N LEU A 73 -19.70 -1.42 5.89
CA LEU A 73 -19.86 -0.26 6.77
C LEU A 73 -18.80 0.82 6.53
N SER A 74 -17.57 0.46 6.15
CA SER A 74 -16.51 1.43 5.91
C SER A 74 -16.69 2.26 4.64
N ILE A 75 -17.55 1.81 3.72
CA ILE A 75 -17.83 2.51 2.47
C ILE A 75 -19.23 3.11 2.39
N ALA A 76 -20.20 2.56 3.12
CA ALA A 76 -21.43 3.26 3.41
C ALA A 76 -21.04 4.43 4.30
N ASP A 77 -21.38 5.66 3.92
CA ASP A 77 -21.13 6.91 4.65
C ASP A 77 -21.92 6.93 5.98
N SER A 78 -21.64 5.95 6.83
CA SER A 78 -22.48 5.46 7.90
C SER A 78 -21.88 5.78 9.26
N GLU A 79 -22.77 5.98 10.23
CA GLU A 79 -22.44 6.34 11.60
C GLU A 79 -21.31 5.44 12.15
N SER A 80 -20.24 6.08 12.62
CA SER A 80 -19.05 5.43 13.22
C SER A 80 -19.40 4.41 14.31
N ALA A 81 -20.58 4.51 14.93
CA ALA A 81 -21.07 3.63 15.98
C ALA A 81 -21.19 2.14 15.59
N VAL A 82 -21.61 1.81 14.35
CA VAL A 82 -21.82 0.40 13.93
C VAL A 82 -20.48 -0.30 13.72
N LEU A 83 -19.53 0.40 13.10
CA LEU A 83 -18.17 -0.11 12.89
C LEU A 83 -17.42 -0.27 14.24
N LEU A 84 -17.71 0.59 15.22
CA LEU A 84 -17.24 0.40 16.60
C LEU A 84 -17.86 -0.84 17.27
N ALA A 85 -19.13 -1.16 17.00
CA ALA A 85 -19.76 -2.39 17.50
C ALA A 85 -19.08 -3.65 16.93
N VAL A 86 -18.76 -3.64 15.62
CA VAL A 86 -17.95 -4.70 14.99
C VAL A 86 -16.57 -4.83 15.64
N GLN A 87 -15.91 -3.72 15.95
CA GLN A 87 -14.62 -3.74 16.66
C GLN A 87 -14.75 -4.32 18.08
N ARG A 88 -15.83 -4.03 18.82
CA ARG A 88 -16.09 -4.64 20.13
C ARG A 88 -16.30 -6.15 20.04
N GLU A 89 -17.07 -6.61 19.04
CA GLU A 89 -17.25 -8.03 18.77
C GLU A 89 -15.92 -8.71 18.46
N LEU A 90 -15.11 -8.11 17.59
CA LEU A 90 -13.75 -8.60 17.30
C LEU A 90 -12.95 -8.78 18.60
N VAL A 91 -12.86 -7.74 19.43
CA VAL A 91 -12.10 -7.78 20.69
C VAL A 91 -12.56 -8.91 21.61
N ARG A 92 -13.87 -9.14 21.72
CA ARG A 92 -14.43 -10.23 22.53
C ARG A 92 -13.95 -11.60 22.06
N ARG A 93 -13.75 -11.76 20.75
CA ARG A 93 -13.43 -13.03 20.10
C ARG A 93 -11.94 -13.27 19.86
N LEU A 94 -11.09 -12.25 19.96
CA LEU A 94 -9.63 -12.40 19.83
C LEU A 94 -8.99 -13.47 20.73
N PRO A 95 -9.49 -13.78 21.94
CA PRO A 95 -9.01 -14.93 22.70
C PRO A 95 -9.15 -16.26 21.95
N GLU A 96 -10.24 -16.46 21.20
CA GLU A 96 -10.48 -17.66 20.38
C GLU A 96 -9.36 -17.85 19.34
N LEU A 97 -8.90 -16.76 18.70
CA LEU A 97 -7.78 -16.75 17.74
C LEU A 97 -6.50 -17.36 18.35
N SER A 98 -6.22 -17.00 19.60
CA SER A 98 -5.04 -17.49 20.32
C SER A 98 -5.22 -18.92 20.85
N GLN A 99 -6.46 -19.37 21.09
CA GLN A 99 -6.74 -20.66 21.74
C GLN A 99 -6.98 -21.80 20.76
N SER A 100 -7.48 -21.50 19.55
CA SER A 100 -7.77 -22.53 18.54
C SER A 100 -6.53 -23.33 18.17
N GLN A 101 -6.70 -24.64 17.96
CA GLN A 101 -5.65 -25.55 17.45
C GLN A 101 -5.72 -25.73 15.92
N SER A 102 -6.78 -25.22 15.27
CA SER A 102 -6.96 -25.34 13.82
C SER A 102 -6.18 -24.25 13.09
N TYR A 103 -5.13 -24.63 12.37
CA TYR A 103 -4.33 -23.72 11.53
C TYR A 103 -5.21 -22.95 10.54
N ARG A 104 -6.07 -23.66 9.81
CA ARG A 104 -6.98 -23.07 8.81
C ARG A 104 -7.85 -21.99 9.44
N TRP A 105 -8.47 -22.30 10.58
CA TRP A 105 -9.34 -21.37 11.28
C TRP A 105 -8.58 -20.16 11.84
N GLN A 106 -7.36 -20.37 12.36
CA GLN A 106 -6.50 -19.26 12.79
C GLN A 106 -6.17 -18.32 11.63
N MET A 107 -5.86 -18.86 10.44
CA MET A 107 -5.56 -18.04 9.26
C MET A 107 -6.79 -17.26 8.79
N GLU A 108 -7.94 -17.92 8.67
CA GLU A 108 -9.21 -17.29 8.30
C GLU A 108 -9.58 -16.14 9.26
N PHE A 109 -9.39 -16.35 10.57
CA PHE A 109 -9.69 -15.32 11.56
C PHE A 109 -8.60 -14.23 11.65
N ALA A 110 -7.33 -14.55 11.43
CA ALA A 110 -6.28 -13.53 11.30
C ALA A 110 -6.56 -12.60 10.10
N ASP A 111 -6.92 -13.17 8.94
CA ASP A 111 -7.25 -12.41 7.73
C ASP A 111 -8.52 -11.55 7.92
N ALA A 112 -9.54 -12.10 8.58
CA ALA A 112 -10.74 -11.34 8.98
C ALA A 112 -10.41 -10.19 9.94
N THR A 113 -9.54 -10.43 10.93
CA THR A 113 -9.07 -9.42 11.88
C THR A 113 -8.38 -8.27 11.15
N LEU A 114 -7.44 -8.58 10.24
CA LEU A 114 -6.75 -7.59 9.42
C LEU A 114 -7.71 -6.80 8.53
N THR A 115 -8.73 -7.47 7.97
CA THR A 115 -9.76 -6.82 7.15
C THR A 115 -10.62 -5.85 7.96
N ILE A 116 -11.05 -6.23 9.17
CA ILE A 116 -11.82 -5.35 10.07
C ILE A 116 -11.00 -4.12 10.48
N LEU A 117 -9.72 -4.32 10.83
CA LEU A 117 -8.80 -3.22 11.16
C LEU A 117 -8.63 -2.28 9.98
N TRP A 118 -8.47 -2.82 8.78
CA TRP A 118 -8.34 -2.04 7.56
C TRP A 118 -9.60 -1.25 7.23
N ALA A 119 -10.79 -1.86 7.31
CA ALA A 119 -12.06 -1.18 7.16
C ALA A 119 -12.23 -0.03 8.19
N SER A 120 -11.87 -0.29 9.45
CA SER A 120 -11.89 0.70 10.53
C SER A 120 -10.92 1.86 10.30
N SER A 121 -9.70 1.56 9.81
CA SER A 121 -8.71 2.58 9.46
C SER A 121 -9.14 3.40 8.24
N PHE A 122 -9.74 2.76 7.24
CA PHE A 122 -10.22 3.41 6.02
C PHE A 122 -11.34 4.42 6.32
N ALA A 123 -12.24 4.06 7.23
CA ALA A 123 -13.33 4.92 7.68
C ALA A 123 -12.92 5.93 8.78
N ASN A 124 -11.64 6.00 9.18
CA ASN A 124 -11.17 6.83 10.30
C ASN A 124 -11.88 6.56 11.64
N THR A 125 -12.28 5.32 11.91
CA THR A 125 -13.04 4.91 13.13
C THR A 125 -12.25 3.95 14.03
N SER A 126 -10.94 3.89 13.89
CA SER A 126 -10.10 2.89 14.58
C SER A 126 -9.98 3.16 16.09
N ALA A 127 -10.51 2.25 16.91
CA ALA A 127 -10.40 2.32 18.36
C ALA A 127 -9.02 1.82 18.86
N GLY A 128 -8.36 2.61 19.73
CA GLY A 128 -7.06 2.27 20.33
C GLY A 128 -7.01 0.89 21.00
N PRO A 129 -7.96 0.54 21.89
CA PRO A 129 -7.98 -0.78 22.55
C PRO A 129 -8.11 -1.95 21.57
N ALA A 130 -8.94 -1.80 20.53
CA ALA A 130 -9.13 -2.85 19.52
C ALA A 130 -7.85 -3.10 18.72
N ARG A 131 -7.14 -2.04 18.34
CA ARG A 131 -5.84 -2.13 17.67
C ARG A 131 -4.81 -2.88 18.53
N LEU A 132 -4.68 -2.53 19.81
CA LEU A 132 -3.70 -3.14 20.70
C LEU A 132 -4.00 -4.63 20.93
N ALA A 133 -5.27 -4.97 21.19
CA ALA A 133 -5.69 -6.35 21.38
C ALA A 133 -5.44 -7.19 20.12
N ALA A 134 -5.80 -6.67 18.95
CA ALA A 134 -5.60 -7.36 17.68
C ALA A 134 -4.11 -7.57 17.37
N ARG A 135 -3.27 -6.54 17.54
CA ARG A 135 -1.81 -6.66 17.38
C ARG A 135 -1.22 -7.75 18.27
N THR A 136 -1.66 -7.80 19.52
CA THR A 136 -1.23 -8.82 20.50
C THR A 136 -1.64 -10.23 20.08
N ALA A 137 -2.90 -10.43 19.71
CA ALA A 137 -3.41 -11.73 19.28
C ALA A 137 -2.74 -12.24 17.99
N LEU A 138 -2.59 -11.37 16.99
CA LEU A 138 -1.88 -11.65 15.74
C LEU A 138 -0.41 -12.02 15.99
N GLY A 139 0.26 -11.28 16.89
CA GLY A 139 1.63 -11.58 17.29
C GLY A 139 1.79 -12.95 17.96
N ARG A 140 0.82 -13.37 18.79
CA ARG A 140 0.80 -14.72 19.40
C ARG A 140 0.57 -15.84 18.38
N VAL A 141 -0.27 -15.60 17.37
CA VAL A 141 -0.44 -16.55 16.25
C VAL A 141 0.87 -16.69 15.49
N GLY A 142 1.46 -15.58 15.06
CA GLY A 142 2.72 -15.60 14.33
C GLY A 142 3.86 -16.28 15.09
N ALA A 143 4.02 -15.96 16.38
CA ALA A 143 5.07 -16.55 17.21
C ALA A 143 4.94 -18.07 17.40
N ARG A 144 3.73 -18.64 17.30
CA ARG A 144 3.51 -20.11 17.36
C ARG A 144 3.82 -20.80 16.03
N LEU A 145 3.66 -20.11 14.91
CA LEU A 145 4.00 -20.63 13.58
C LEU A 145 5.50 -20.57 13.29
N ASP A 146 6.20 -19.69 13.99
CA ASP A 146 7.65 -19.60 13.88
C ASP A 146 8.33 -20.73 14.69
N PRO A 147 9.30 -21.44 14.10
CA PRO A 147 10.00 -22.52 14.79
C PRO A 147 10.80 -21.98 15.99
N ALA A 148 10.74 -22.68 17.12
CA ALA A 148 11.45 -22.30 18.33
C ALA A 148 12.97 -22.14 18.08
N GLY A 149 13.52 -20.99 18.45
CA GLY A 149 14.98 -20.80 18.52
C GLY A 149 15.73 -20.49 17.23
N LYS A 150 15.06 -20.25 16.09
CA LYS A 150 15.73 -19.85 14.83
C LYS A 150 15.23 -18.49 14.32
N LEU A 151 15.58 -17.42 15.02
CA LEU A 151 15.80 -16.15 14.30
C LEU A 151 17.08 -16.36 13.51
N LEU A 152 16.95 -16.72 12.24
CA LEU A 152 18.12 -16.91 11.39
C LEU A 152 18.97 -15.65 11.41
N PRO A 153 20.31 -15.77 11.38
CA PRO A 153 21.17 -14.61 11.24
C PRO A 153 20.67 -13.81 10.05
N ALA A 154 20.39 -12.52 10.29
CA ALA A 154 20.08 -11.61 9.21
C ALA A 154 21.15 -11.81 8.14
N VAL A 155 20.74 -11.85 6.87
CA VAL A 155 21.60 -11.83 5.68
C VAL A 155 22.59 -10.65 5.68
N ALA A 156 22.55 -9.80 6.72
CA ALA A 156 23.47 -8.74 7.11
C ALA A 156 24.96 -9.01 6.85
N SER A 157 25.48 -10.23 6.95
CA SER A 157 26.90 -10.50 6.64
C SER A 157 27.26 -10.44 5.15
N ARG A 158 26.28 -10.47 4.24
CA ARG A 158 26.47 -10.23 2.79
C ARG A 158 26.06 -8.81 2.37
N VAL A 159 25.66 -7.96 3.32
CA VAL A 159 25.29 -6.57 3.07
C VAL A 159 26.56 -5.70 3.18
N GLY A 160 27.37 -5.72 2.13
CA GLY A 160 28.59 -4.92 2.04
C GLY A 160 29.53 -5.47 0.97
N LEU A 161 30.18 -4.56 0.22
CA LEU A 161 31.02 -4.77 -0.98
C LEU A 161 30.14 -4.84 -2.26
N SER A 162 30.14 -3.90 -3.20
CA SER A 162 31.22 -3.06 -3.71
C SER A 162 30.63 -1.89 -4.52
N GLY A 163 31.35 -0.76 -4.59
CA GLY A 163 31.48 0.02 -5.81
C GLY A 163 30.34 0.96 -6.20
N THR A 164 30.67 2.24 -6.24
CA THR A 164 30.04 3.23 -7.11
C THR A 164 29.93 2.70 -8.55
N SER A 165 28.75 2.83 -9.16
CA SER A 165 28.43 2.51 -10.58
C SER A 165 28.09 1.04 -10.91
N ARG A 166 26.83 0.61 -10.65
CA ARG A 166 26.06 -0.42 -11.42
C ARG A 166 24.71 -0.87 -10.81
N ARG A 167 24.03 -0.10 -9.94
CA ARG A 167 22.84 -0.60 -9.23
C ARG A 167 21.55 -0.59 -10.08
N MET A 168 21.41 -1.58 -10.96
CA MET A 168 20.14 -1.97 -11.61
C MET A 168 19.75 -3.43 -11.27
N GLU A 169 20.21 -3.90 -10.11
CA GLU A 169 19.93 -5.24 -9.56
C GLU A 169 19.27 -5.11 -8.17
N PRO A 170 18.51 -6.14 -7.73
CA PRO A 170 17.95 -6.17 -6.39
C PRO A 170 19.03 -6.20 -5.30
N PHE A 171 18.76 -5.55 -4.17
CA PHE A 171 19.64 -5.62 -3.01
C PHE A 171 18.88 -5.42 -1.70
N ILE A 172 19.44 -5.88 -0.59
CA ILE A 172 18.90 -5.64 0.75
C ILE A 172 19.41 -4.27 1.22
N LYS A 173 18.51 -3.29 1.31
CA LYS A 173 18.82 -1.94 1.82
C LYS A 173 19.04 -1.95 3.32
N LYS A 174 18.26 -2.73 4.05
CA LYS A 174 18.33 -2.85 5.51
C LYS A 174 17.78 -4.18 5.97
N ALA A 175 18.38 -4.78 6.99
CA ALA A 175 17.85 -5.95 7.68
C ALA A 175 17.80 -5.65 9.18
N VAL A 176 16.65 -5.90 9.81
CA VAL A 176 16.47 -5.71 11.26
C VAL A 176 15.74 -6.94 11.79
N ALA A 177 16.50 -7.83 12.44
CA ALA A 177 16.02 -9.13 12.91
C ALA A 177 15.28 -9.89 11.79
N ASP A 178 13.97 -10.06 11.88
CA ASP A 178 13.11 -10.81 10.96
C ASP A 178 12.38 -9.94 9.92
N VAL A 179 12.85 -8.70 9.71
CA VAL A 179 12.33 -7.78 8.69
C VAL A 179 13.44 -7.33 7.74
N LEU A 180 13.22 -7.49 6.45
CA LEU A 180 14.09 -6.99 5.38
C LEU A 180 13.44 -5.81 4.66
N VAL A 181 14.24 -4.79 4.35
CA VAL A 181 13.92 -3.74 3.40
C VAL A 181 14.73 -4.00 2.13
N VAL A 182 14.05 -4.29 1.03
CA VAL A 182 14.64 -4.75 -0.22
C VAL A 182 14.42 -3.72 -1.31
N PHE A 183 15.45 -3.31 -2.04
CA PHE A 183 15.28 -2.51 -3.22
C PHE A 183 14.87 -3.38 -4.42
N LYS A 184 13.75 -3.04 -5.05
CA LYS A 184 13.34 -3.57 -6.36
C LYS A 184 13.78 -2.62 -7.48
N PRO A 185 14.61 -3.07 -8.44
CA PRO A 185 14.84 -2.37 -9.70
C PRO A 185 13.64 -2.53 -10.67
N PRO A 186 13.57 -1.71 -11.73
CA PRO A 186 12.60 -1.93 -12.81
C PRO A 186 12.89 -3.25 -13.55
N GLY A 187 11.84 -3.87 -14.13
CA GLY A 187 11.92 -5.13 -14.87
C GLY A 187 11.83 -6.40 -14.01
N TRP A 188 11.84 -6.26 -12.68
CA TRP A 188 11.71 -7.37 -11.73
C TRP A 188 10.28 -7.52 -11.20
N GLU A 189 9.82 -8.76 -11.06
CA GLU A 189 8.53 -9.12 -10.45
C GLU A 189 8.68 -9.38 -8.94
N VAL A 190 7.62 -9.15 -8.14
CA VAL A 190 7.62 -9.39 -6.68
C VAL A 190 7.19 -10.82 -6.27
N ASP A 191 6.43 -11.54 -7.10
CA ASP A 191 5.73 -12.83 -6.81
C ASP A 191 4.37 -12.75 -6.11
N LEU A 192 3.64 -11.63 -6.25
CA LEU A 192 2.26 -11.53 -5.78
C LEU A 192 1.28 -12.02 -6.86
N SER A 193 1.26 -13.32 -7.11
CA SER A 193 0.22 -14.04 -7.88
C SER A 193 -0.24 -13.40 -9.20
N SER A 194 0.60 -12.58 -9.87
CA SER A 194 0.20 -11.89 -11.09
C SER A 194 0.53 -12.69 -12.33
N GLN A 195 -0.48 -12.79 -13.18
CA GLN A 195 -0.40 -13.24 -14.57
C GLN A 195 0.27 -12.21 -15.48
N GLU A 196 1.25 -11.45 -14.99
CA GLU A 196 2.06 -10.55 -15.83
C GLU A 196 3.13 -11.41 -16.52
N GLN A 197 2.87 -11.76 -17.78
CA GLN A 197 3.67 -12.72 -18.56
C GLN A 197 5.07 -12.19 -18.96
N SER A 198 5.33 -10.90 -18.72
CA SER A 198 6.60 -10.25 -19.04
C SER A 198 7.61 -10.37 -17.89
N ARG A 199 8.36 -11.47 -17.88
CA ARG A 199 9.53 -11.65 -17.00
C ARG A 199 10.79 -11.18 -17.72
N GLU A 200 11.08 -9.88 -17.65
CA GLU A 200 12.29 -9.36 -18.31
C GLU A 200 13.58 -9.75 -17.57
N LYS A 201 13.57 -9.74 -16.23
CA LYS A 201 14.82 -9.91 -15.44
C LYS A 201 14.79 -10.93 -14.30
N GLY A 202 13.64 -11.23 -13.69
CA GLY A 202 13.54 -12.20 -12.60
C GLY A 202 12.56 -11.81 -11.49
N ARG A 203 12.60 -12.60 -10.41
CA ARG A 203 11.65 -12.60 -9.31
C ARG A 203 12.31 -12.29 -7.98
N LEU A 204 11.74 -11.35 -7.22
CA LEU A 204 12.29 -10.93 -5.94
C LEU A 204 12.17 -12.03 -4.87
N SER A 205 11.14 -12.89 -4.89
CA SER A 205 11.09 -14.01 -3.95
C SER A 205 12.21 -15.02 -4.21
N GLU A 206 12.57 -15.27 -5.47
CA GLU A 206 13.70 -16.12 -5.86
C GLU A 206 15.02 -15.51 -5.38
N PHE A 207 15.22 -14.21 -5.63
CA PHE A 207 16.38 -13.47 -5.14
C PHE A 207 16.53 -13.58 -3.63
N ILE A 208 15.45 -13.35 -2.87
CA ILE A 208 15.51 -13.41 -1.39
C ILE A 208 15.76 -14.83 -0.90
N ARG A 209 15.09 -15.85 -1.47
CA ARG A 209 15.31 -17.26 -1.08
C ARG A 209 16.73 -17.71 -1.36
N ALA A 210 17.30 -17.33 -2.51
CA ALA A 210 18.68 -17.67 -2.88
C ALA A 210 19.72 -17.20 -1.84
N MET A 211 19.42 -16.12 -1.10
CA MET A 211 20.31 -15.64 -0.02
C MET A 211 20.41 -16.60 1.17
N TYR A 212 19.48 -17.56 1.32
CA TYR A 212 19.46 -18.54 2.42
C TYR A 212 20.01 -19.92 2.02
N TYR A 213 20.34 -20.15 0.75
CA TYR A 213 20.96 -21.40 0.28
C TYR A 213 22.50 -21.33 0.27
N PRO A 214 23.20 -22.46 0.45
CA PRO A 214 22.72 -23.75 0.97
C PRO A 214 22.74 -23.83 2.52
N SER A 215 23.34 -22.86 3.19
CA SER A 215 23.88 -23.03 4.55
C SER A 215 22.96 -22.58 5.69
N ASN A 216 21.86 -21.87 5.41
CA ASN A 216 21.14 -21.12 6.46
C ASN A 216 19.71 -21.59 6.73
N GLY A 217 19.20 -22.61 6.03
CA GLY A 217 17.84 -23.12 6.23
C GLY A 217 16.76 -22.05 6.02
N CYS A 218 16.30 -21.86 4.78
CA CYS A 218 15.32 -20.84 4.40
C CYS A 218 14.12 -20.79 5.38
N PRO A 219 13.74 -19.61 5.92
CA PRO A 219 12.57 -19.49 6.77
C PRO A 219 11.32 -20.04 6.09
N ALA A 220 10.51 -20.81 6.82
CA ALA A 220 9.30 -21.44 6.29
C ALA A 220 8.36 -20.43 5.61
N LEU A 221 8.22 -19.23 6.18
CA LEU A 221 7.42 -18.15 5.61
C LEU A 221 7.86 -17.77 4.18
N LEU A 222 9.17 -17.78 3.88
CA LEU A 222 9.68 -17.42 2.56
C LEU A 222 9.38 -18.52 1.52
N LEU A 223 9.06 -19.74 1.96
CA LEU A 223 8.63 -20.84 1.09
C LEU A 223 7.11 -20.85 0.88
N ASP A 224 6.35 -20.17 1.74
CA ASP A 224 4.89 -20.14 1.71
C ASP A 224 4.37 -19.14 0.66
N ALA A 225 3.95 -19.67 -0.49
CA ALA A 225 3.33 -18.88 -1.56
C ALA A 225 1.97 -18.29 -1.15
N SER A 226 1.22 -18.95 -0.25
CA SER A 226 -0.07 -18.43 0.24
C SER A 226 0.10 -17.16 1.08
N LYS A 227 1.28 -17.01 1.69
CA LYS A 227 1.73 -15.80 2.40
C LYS A 227 2.71 -14.98 1.58
N GLN A 228 2.65 -15.12 0.26
CA GLN A 228 3.38 -14.28 -0.69
C GLN A 228 4.89 -14.28 -0.44
N HIS A 229 5.46 -15.38 0.05
CA HIS A 229 6.89 -15.47 0.39
C HIS A 229 7.34 -14.37 1.37
N GLY A 230 6.46 -13.94 2.28
CA GLY A 230 6.72 -12.88 3.26
C GLY A 230 6.59 -11.45 2.73
N PHE A 231 6.26 -11.25 1.45
CA PHE A 231 5.91 -9.94 0.91
C PHE A 231 4.50 -9.52 1.34
N LEU A 232 4.32 -8.22 1.54
CA LEU A 232 3.08 -7.62 2.06
C LEU A 232 2.42 -6.69 1.05
N HIS A 233 3.20 -6.22 0.09
CA HIS A 233 2.80 -5.25 -0.91
C HIS A 233 3.72 -5.34 -2.12
N ARG A 234 3.21 -5.00 -3.30
CA ARG A 234 3.95 -5.04 -4.58
C ARG A 234 4.38 -3.66 -5.08
N LEU A 235 5.13 -3.70 -6.17
CA LEU A 235 5.37 -2.61 -7.11
C LEU A 235 5.16 -3.18 -8.52
N ASP A 236 4.65 -2.37 -9.45
CA ASP A 236 4.53 -2.77 -10.85
C ASP A 236 5.93 -3.12 -11.43
N VAL A 237 5.99 -4.02 -12.41
CA VAL A 237 7.25 -4.44 -13.06
C VAL A 237 8.14 -3.24 -13.48
N PRO A 238 7.64 -2.21 -14.20
CA PRO A 238 8.47 -1.04 -14.58
C PRO A 238 8.81 -0.09 -13.43
N SER A 239 8.17 -0.24 -12.26
CA SER A 239 8.42 0.62 -11.10
C SER A 239 9.65 0.16 -10.32
N SER A 240 10.25 1.09 -9.57
CA SER A 240 11.42 0.84 -8.72
C SER A 240 11.16 1.26 -7.27
N GLY A 241 11.96 0.78 -6.33
CA GLY A 241 11.95 1.29 -4.95
C GLY A 241 11.90 0.21 -3.88
N LEU A 242 11.77 0.66 -2.63
CA LEU A 242 11.94 -0.16 -1.44
C LEU A 242 10.71 -1.04 -1.16
N LEU A 243 10.86 -2.32 -0.89
CA LEU A 243 9.83 -3.28 -0.45
C LEU A 243 10.13 -3.76 0.99
N LEU A 244 9.11 -4.16 1.73
CA LEU A 244 9.26 -4.90 2.97
C LEU A 244 9.10 -6.39 2.69
N VAL A 245 9.86 -7.20 3.42
CA VAL A 245 9.74 -8.66 3.46
C VAL A 245 9.86 -9.10 4.91
N ALA A 246 8.86 -9.84 5.39
CA ALA A 246 8.94 -10.54 6.66
C ALA A 246 9.62 -11.90 6.46
N THR A 247 10.51 -12.28 7.37
CA THR A 247 11.14 -13.61 7.37
C THR A 247 10.63 -14.50 8.50
N SER A 248 9.67 -14.02 9.29
CA SER A 248 8.94 -14.74 10.34
C SER A 248 7.44 -14.42 10.25
N HIS A 249 6.57 -15.35 10.64
CA HIS A 249 5.13 -15.14 10.68
C HIS A 249 4.76 -14.05 11.69
N LYS A 250 5.49 -13.95 12.81
CA LYS A 250 5.30 -12.86 13.78
C LYS A 250 5.51 -11.49 13.11
N ALA A 251 6.60 -11.31 12.38
CA ALA A 251 6.84 -10.07 11.64
C ALA A 251 5.83 -9.85 10.52
N TYR A 252 5.45 -10.93 9.81
CA TYR A 252 4.44 -10.86 8.75
C TYR A 252 3.13 -10.28 9.27
N PHE A 253 2.58 -10.86 10.34
CA PHE A 253 1.33 -10.38 10.91
C PHE A 253 1.45 -8.99 11.53
N ASP A 254 2.58 -8.65 12.18
CA ASP A 254 2.79 -7.31 12.74
C ASP A 254 2.84 -6.23 11.65
N LEU A 255 3.55 -6.50 10.56
CA LEU A 255 3.64 -5.56 9.44
C LEU A 255 2.33 -5.49 8.64
N HIS A 256 1.60 -6.60 8.48
CA HIS A 256 0.25 -6.59 7.91
C HIS A 256 -0.74 -5.83 8.80
N PHE A 257 -0.61 -5.92 10.13
CA PHE A 257 -1.35 -5.09 11.07
C PHE A 257 -1.05 -3.60 10.85
N GLN A 258 0.22 -3.23 10.69
CA GLN A 258 0.62 -1.84 10.42
C GLN A 258 0.12 -1.34 9.07
N LEU A 259 0.07 -2.22 8.06
CA LEU A 259 -0.52 -1.93 6.75
C LEU A 259 -2.04 -1.71 6.85
N ALA A 260 -2.75 -2.58 7.57
CA ALA A 260 -4.19 -2.48 7.80
C ALA A 260 -4.56 -1.21 8.58
N THR A 261 -3.73 -0.81 9.55
CA THR A 261 -3.99 0.34 10.43
C THR A 261 -3.37 1.66 9.95
N ALA A 262 -2.89 1.72 8.71
CA ALA A 262 -2.23 2.87 8.10
C ALA A 262 -1.01 3.42 8.86
N VAL A 263 -0.39 2.61 9.72
CA VAL A 263 0.89 2.93 10.40
C VAL A 263 2.05 2.81 9.42
N LEU A 264 1.99 1.85 8.48
CA LEU A 264 3.00 1.67 7.45
C LEU A 264 2.94 2.80 6.41
N VAL A 265 4.01 3.59 6.36
CA VAL A 265 4.19 4.69 5.42
C VAL A 265 4.81 4.18 4.12
N ARG A 266 4.26 4.59 2.97
CA ARG A 266 4.72 4.25 1.61
C ARG A 266 4.70 5.49 0.73
N ASP A 267 5.88 6.03 0.49
CA ASP A 267 6.06 7.33 -0.15
C ASP A 267 6.78 7.18 -1.50
N TYR A 268 6.21 7.82 -2.52
CA TYR A 268 6.62 7.71 -3.91
C TYR A 268 7.06 9.05 -4.46
N ALA A 269 8.11 9.03 -5.27
CA ALA A 269 8.53 10.13 -6.12
C ALA A 269 7.98 9.86 -7.53
N VAL A 270 7.27 10.84 -8.07
CA VAL A 270 6.54 10.73 -9.34
C VAL A 270 6.84 11.95 -10.20
N MET A 271 7.06 11.75 -11.49
CA MET A 271 7.02 12.83 -12.47
C MET A 271 5.82 12.63 -13.39
N SER A 272 5.03 13.68 -13.59
CA SER A 272 3.81 13.64 -14.40
C SER A 272 3.76 14.78 -15.41
N HIS A 273 3.00 14.58 -16.48
CA HIS A 273 2.69 15.62 -17.47
C HIS A 273 1.81 16.73 -16.87
N GLY A 274 2.01 17.95 -17.38
CA GLY A 274 1.31 19.15 -16.95
C GLY A 274 1.72 19.68 -15.58
N TRP A 275 1.22 20.86 -15.25
CA TRP A 275 1.33 21.44 -13.91
C TRP A 275 0.14 21.01 -13.06
N MET A 276 0.38 20.04 -12.17
CA MET A 276 -0.60 19.63 -11.18
C MET A 276 -0.87 20.78 -10.22
N ALA A 277 -2.15 21.10 -9.98
CA ALA A 277 -2.53 22.19 -9.08
C ALA A 277 -1.90 21.99 -7.67
N PRO A 278 -1.20 22.98 -7.09
CA PRO A 278 -0.55 22.82 -5.79
C PRO A 278 -1.58 22.53 -4.68
N ARG A 279 -2.81 23.03 -4.82
CA ARG A 279 -3.90 22.81 -3.86
C ARG A 279 -4.44 21.37 -3.86
N ARG A 280 -4.09 20.54 -4.84
CA ARG A 280 -4.50 19.13 -4.88
C ARG A 280 -3.68 18.33 -3.87
N ARG A 281 -4.23 18.19 -2.66
CA ARG A 281 -3.61 17.45 -1.55
C ARG A 281 -3.97 15.97 -1.53
N GLU A 282 -5.06 15.60 -2.17
CA GLU A 282 -5.62 14.25 -2.13
C GLU A 282 -6.34 13.91 -3.43
N ILE A 283 -6.25 12.65 -3.83
CA ILE A 283 -7.05 12.03 -4.89
C ILE A 283 -7.76 10.84 -4.25
N GLN A 284 -9.07 11.01 -4.02
CA GLN A 284 -9.96 9.98 -3.52
C GLN A 284 -10.91 9.58 -4.64
N ALA A 285 -10.55 8.55 -5.38
CA ALA A 285 -11.33 8.05 -6.50
C ALA A 285 -11.23 6.52 -6.55
N PRO A 286 -12.32 5.75 -6.73
CA PRO A 286 -12.25 4.29 -6.73
C PRO A 286 -11.49 3.77 -7.96
N VAL A 287 -10.68 2.73 -7.77
CA VAL A 287 -9.87 2.11 -8.84
C VAL A 287 -10.38 0.71 -9.12
N HIS A 288 -10.83 0.50 -10.35
CA HIS A 288 -11.25 -0.76 -10.90
C HIS A 288 -10.07 -1.46 -11.61
N TRP A 289 -10.00 -2.78 -11.49
CA TRP A 289 -9.14 -3.62 -12.30
C TRP A 289 -9.92 -4.85 -12.76
N TRP A 290 -9.57 -5.38 -13.91
CA TRP A 290 -10.24 -6.54 -14.49
C TRP A 290 -9.65 -7.81 -13.90
N ASP A 291 -10.54 -8.66 -13.38
CA ASP A 291 -10.22 -9.94 -12.78
C ASP A 291 -10.48 -11.07 -13.81
N SER A 292 -9.80 -10.98 -14.95
CA SER A 292 -9.89 -11.97 -16.03
C SER A 292 -8.51 -12.13 -16.68
N PRO A 293 -8.06 -13.37 -16.95
CA PRO A 293 -6.79 -13.61 -17.64
C PRO A 293 -6.68 -12.89 -18.99
N ALA A 294 -7.78 -12.79 -19.74
CA ALA A 294 -7.80 -12.13 -21.04
C ALA A 294 -7.56 -10.60 -20.94
N LEU A 295 -7.80 -10.01 -19.76
CA LEU A 295 -7.62 -8.60 -19.48
C LEU A 295 -6.52 -8.37 -18.43
N ALA A 296 -5.66 -9.38 -18.23
CA ALA A 296 -4.60 -9.31 -17.24
C ALA A 296 -3.66 -8.13 -17.49
N ASP A 297 -3.45 -7.68 -18.73
CA ASP A 297 -2.62 -6.50 -19.03
C ASP A 297 -3.37 -5.18 -19.15
N ALA A 298 -4.70 -5.17 -19.00
CA ALA A 298 -5.51 -3.98 -19.14
C ALA A 298 -5.15 -2.90 -18.08
N PRO A 299 -5.19 -1.60 -18.45
CA PRO A 299 -4.92 -0.51 -17.52
C PRO A 299 -6.08 -0.32 -16.53
N SER A 300 -5.85 -0.50 -15.23
CA SER A 300 -6.80 -0.10 -14.16
C SER A 300 -7.42 1.26 -14.42
N ALA A 301 -8.73 1.41 -14.19
CA ALA A 301 -9.46 2.63 -14.48
C ALA A 301 -10.14 3.21 -13.23
N VAL A 302 -10.32 4.52 -13.20
CA VAL A 302 -11.16 5.16 -12.20
C VAL A 302 -12.62 5.04 -12.64
N LEU A 303 -13.40 4.24 -11.92
CA LEU A 303 -14.80 3.94 -12.22
C LEU A 303 -15.62 3.92 -10.93
N PRO A 304 -16.92 4.23 -10.98
CA PRO A 304 -17.80 4.08 -9.82
C PRO A 304 -17.77 2.67 -9.23
N SER A 305 -17.69 1.62 -10.06
CA SER A 305 -17.57 0.21 -9.65
C SER A 305 -16.17 -0.21 -9.18
N GLY A 306 -15.21 0.73 -9.10
CA GLY A 306 -13.87 0.47 -8.62
C GLY A 306 -13.81 0.27 -7.09
N ARG A 307 -12.69 -0.25 -6.59
CA ARG A 307 -12.50 -0.33 -5.14
C ARG A 307 -12.04 1.01 -4.59
N ALA A 308 -12.62 1.41 -3.45
CA ALA A 308 -12.28 2.64 -2.76
C ALA A 308 -10.75 2.78 -2.59
N SER A 309 -10.23 3.94 -2.99
CA SER A 309 -8.79 4.19 -3.10
C SER A 309 -8.44 5.64 -2.76
N ARG A 310 -7.26 5.84 -2.17
CA ARG A 310 -6.80 7.14 -1.65
C ARG A 310 -5.30 7.33 -1.83
N SER A 311 -4.94 8.48 -2.42
CA SER A 311 -3.55 8.91 -2.63
C SER A 311 -3.40 10.37 -2.20
N PHE A 312 -2.44 10.67 -1.33
CA PHE A 312 -2.12 12.02 -0.88
C PHE A 312 -0.98 12.58 -1.73
N CYS A 313 -1.16 13.79 -2.25
CA CYS A 313 -0.26 14.41 -3.22
C CYS A 313 0.36 15.69 -2.65
N LYS A 314 1.66 15.87 -2.88
CA LYS A 314 2.36 17.13 -2.66
C LYS A 314 3.25 17.42 -3.87
N VAL A 315 2.92 18.46 -4.62
CA VAL A 315 3.79 18.97 -5.68
C VAL A 315 5.06 19.51 -5.02
N LEU A 316 6.21 19.00 -5.46
CA LEU A 316 7.54 19.34 -4.94
C LEU A 316 8.23 20.39 -5.81
N SER A 317 8.05 20.29 -7.12
CA SER A 317 8.60 21.24 -8.09
C SER A 317 7.79 21.19 -9.38
N TYR A 318 7.67 22.34 -10.05
CA TYR A 318 7.33 22.38 -11.46
C TYR A 318 8.60 22.32 -12.29
N LEU A 319 8.52 21.60 -13.40
CA LEU A 319 9.62 21.33 -14.32
C LEU A 319 9.16 21.64 -15.76
N VAL A 320 10.12 21.85 -16.65
CA VAL A 320 9.88 22.01 -18.10
C VAL A 320 10.88 21.15 -18.88
N LYS A 321 10.41 20.52 -19.96
CA LYS A 321 11.26 19.83 -20.94
C LYS A 321 10.79 20.15 -22.35
N GLY A 322 11.63 20.78 -23.17
CA GLY A 322 11.29 21.06 -24.58
C GLY A 322 9.97 21.84 -24.76
N GLY A 323 9.65 22.74 -23.83
CA GLY A 323 8.38 23.49 -23.82
C GLY A 323 7.22 22.78 -23.13
N VAL A 324 7.38 21.51 -22.72
CA VAL A 324 6.34 20.72 -22.06
C VAL A 324 6.39 20.94 -20.55
N ALA A 325 5.23 21.27 -19.99
CA ALA A 325 5.02 21.47 -18.56
C ALA A 325 5.00 20.12 -17.83
N LEU A 326 5.72 20.02 -16.71
CA LEU A 326 5.86 18.80 -15.92
C LEU A 326 5.74 19.11 -14.42
N SER A 327 5.33 18.12 -13.63
CA SER A 327 5.28 18.19 -12.17
C SER A 327 6.09 17.06 -11.54
N PHE A 328 6.94 17.41 -10.57
CA PHE A 328 7.54 16.44 -9.66
C PHE A 328 6.74 16.40 -8.37
N VAL A 329 6.22 15.23 -8.01
CA VAL A 329 5.19 15.06 -6.98
C VAL A 329 5.60 13.96 -6.01
N ALA A 330 5.51 14.25 -4.71
CA ALA A 330 5.52 13.23 -3.67
C ALA A 330 4.10 12.68 -3.50
N ILE A 331 3.95 11.36 -3.57
CA ILE A 331 2.67 10.68 -3.37
C ILE A 331 2.78 9.67 -2.23
N ARG A 332 1.90 9.77 -1.23
CA ARG A 332 1.70 8.75 -0.20
C ARG A 332 0.41 8.02 -0.47
N ILE A 333 0.46 6.70 -0.49
CA ILE A 333 -0.73 5.89 -0.73
C ILE A 333 -1.34 5.45 0.60
N GLY A 334 -2.64 5.71 0.79
CA GLY A 334 -3.42 5.16 1.91
C GLY A 334 -3.87 3.73 1.60
N THR A 335 -4.23 3.48 0.35
CA THR A 335 -4.60 2.16 -0.19
C THR A 335 -3.57 1.67 -1.20
N GLY A 336 -3.56 0.38 -1.55
CA GLY A 336 -2.59 -0.18 -2.50
C GLY A 336 -3.24 -0.98 -3.62
N ARG A 337 -4.09 -0.37 -4.45
CA ARG A 337 -4.71 -1.04 -5.60
C ARG A 337 -3.73 -1.17 -6.77
N ARG A 338 -4.04 -2.08 -7.69
CA ARG A 338 -3.31 -2.24 -8.95
C ARG A 338 -3.27 -0.91 -9.71
N HIS A 339 -2.07 -0.52 -10.15
CA HIS A 339 -1.79 0.75 -10.85
C HIS A 339 -2.36 2.02 -10.16
N GLN A 340 -2.65 2.01 -8.86
CA GLN A 340 -3.42 3.09 -8.22
C GLN A 340 -2.87 4.49 -8.49
N ILE A 341 -1.56 4.70 -8.30
CA ILE A 341 -0.92 6.00 -8.55
C ILE A 341 -1.10 6.40 -10.02
N ARG A 342 -0.93 5.45 -10.95
CA ARG A 342 -1.00 5.67 -12.39
C ARG A 342 -2.40 6.04 -12.84
N ALA A 343 -3.39 5.29 -12.40
CA ALA A 343 -4.79 5.58 -12.66
C ALA A 343 -5.23 6.92 -12.03
N HIS A 344 -4.82 7.21 -10.79
CA HIS A 344 -5.19 8.45 -10.10
C HIS A 344 -4.61 9.70 -10.79
N THR A 345 -3.31 9.72 -11.10
CA THR A 345 -2.71 10.93 -11.68
C THR A 345 -3.24 11.14 -13.11
N ALA A 346 -3.41 10.08 -13.90
CA ALA A 346 -4.05 10.13 -15.22
C ALA A 346 -5.51 10.62 -15.14
N HIS A 347 -6.30 10.11 -14.20
CA HIS A 347 -7.66 10.58 -13.95
C HIS A 347 -7.74 12.09 -13.66
N THR A 348 -6.70 12.64 -13.02
CA THR A 348 -6.61 14.08 -12.76
C THR A 348 -6.01 14.91 -13.90
N GLY A 349 -5.78 14.31 -15.08
CA GLY A 349 -5.19 14.97 -16.25
C GLY A 349 -3.66 15.06 -16.24
N HIS A 350 -2.99 14.29 -15.39
CA HIS A 350 -1.53 14.33 -15.21
C HIS A 350 -0.95 12.92 -15.25
N ALA A 351 -1.01 12.26 -16.40
CA ALA A 351 -0.42 10.93 -16.57
C ALA A 351 1.09 10.95 -16.25
N LEU A 352 1.64 9.81 -15.82
CA LEU A 352 3.06 9.73 -15.48
C LEU A 352 3.89 9.84 -16.75
N ILE A 353 5.08 10.40 -16.63
CA ILE A 353 6.07 10.37 -17.70
C ILE A 353 6.39 8.92 -18.05
N MET A 354 6.43 8.62 -19.35
CA MET A 354 6.70 7.29 -19.90
C MET A 354 5.71 6.20 -19.47
N ASP A 355 4.44 6.55 -19.31
CA ASP A 355 3.40 5.58 -18.98
C ASP A 355 2.52 5.23 -20.18
N GLY A 356 2.96 4.29 -21.02
CA GLY A 356 2.27 3.92 -22.26
C GLY A 356 0.86 3.33 -22.08
N LYS A 357 0.45 3.04 -20.84
CA LYS A 357 -0.92 2.60 -20.52
C LYS A 357 -1.89 3.76 -20.26
N TYR A 358 -1.37 4.94 -19.92
CA TYR A 358 -2.15 6.04 -19.34
C TYR A 358 -1.89 7.40 -20.00
N SER A 359 -0.72 7.60 -20.59
CA SER A 359 -0.40 8.80 -21.36
C SER A 359 -0.97 8.70 -22.77
N SER A 360 -1.27 9.84 -23.38
CA SER A 360 -1.57 9.89 -24.82
C SER A 360 -0.36 9.44 -25.64
N SER A 361 -0.59 8.98 -26.88
CA SER A 361 0.50 8.58 -27.78
C SER A 361 1.52 9.70 -28.03
N ALA A 362 1.05 10.96 -28.06
CA ALA A 362 1.92 12.12 -28.23
C ALA A 362 2.81 12.36 -27.00
N GLU A 363 2.23 12.39 -25.79
CA GLU A 363 2.96 12.54 -24.52
C GLU A 363 3.98 11.41 -24.31
N TYR A 364 3.61 10.18 -24.65
CA TYR A 364 4.48 9.02 -24.54
C TYR A 364 5.67 9.13 -25.51
N ALA A 365 5.42 9.43 -26.79
CA ALA A 365 6.46 9.57 -27.81
C ALA A 365 7.44 10.72 -27.48
N GLU A 366 6.93 11.84 -26.99
CA GLU A 366 7.75 12.98 -26.56
C GLU A 366 8.71 12.60 -25.41
N SER A 367 8.20 11.84 -24.44
CA SER A 367 8.95 11.42 -23.24
C SER A 367 10.03 10.38 -23.54
N GLN A 368 9.85 9.57 -24.59
CA GLN A 368 10.71 8.43 -24.91
C GLN A 368 12.16 8.81 -25.21
N SER A 369 12.39 10.02 -25.70
CA SER A 369 13.72 10.54 -26.00
C SER A 369 14.58 10.82 -24.76
N TRP A 370 13.96 10.99 -23.58
CA TRP A 370 14.68 11.46 -22.38
C TRP A 370 14.38 10.72 -21.08
N CYS A 371 13.29 9.96 -20.99
CA CYS A 371 12.99 9.11 -19.85
C CYS A 371 12.90 7.64 -20.33
N PRO A 372 13.58 6.68 -19.69
CA PRO A 372 13.64 5.31 -20.20
C PRO A 372 12.44 4.43 -19.82
N ARG A 373 11.63 4.85 -18.84
CA ARG A 373 10.50 4.09 -18.28
C ARG A 373 9.61 4.99 -17.44
N ASN A 374 8.48 4.47 -16.96
CA ASN A 374 7.59 5.18 -16.04
C ASN A 374 8.38 5.84 -14.89
N PHE A 375 8.24 7.16 -14.74
CA PHE A 375 8.87 7.91 -13.65
C PHE A 375 8.10 7.70 -12.34
N LEU A 376 8.27 6.50 -11.76
CA LEU A 376 7.65 6.07 -10.51
C LEU A 376 8.67 5.32 -9.65
N HIS A 377 8.90 5.84 -8.44
CA HIS A 377 9.87 5.27 -7.52
C HIS A 377 9.39 5.36 -6.07
N ARG A 378 9.28 4.22 -5.36
CA ARG A 378 9.00 4.22 -3.91
C ARG A 378 10.29 4.49 -3.13
N TYR A 379 10.52 5.77 -2.86
CA TYR A 379 11.75 6.26 -2.24
C TYR A 379 11.78 6.08 -0.73
N ARG A 380 10.64 5.96 -0.04
CA ARG A 380 10.62 5.84 1.42
C ARG A 380 9.56 4.87 1.94
N LEU A 381 9.98 4.14 2.97
CA LEU A 381 9.14 3.36 3.86
C LEU A 381 9.34 3.86 5.30
N ALA A 382 8.28 3.87 6.11
CA ALA A 382 8.42 3.98 7.56
C ALA A 382 7.46 3.02 8.27
N PHE A 383 7.98 2.31 9.27
CA PHE A 383 7.30 1.20 9.94
C PHE A 383 7.85 1.00 11.35
N GLU A 384 7.18 0.16 12.13
CA GLU A 384 7.62 -0.25 13.46
C GLU A 384 8.15 -1.69 13.42
N THR A 385 9.21 -1.98 14.16
CA THR A 385 9.67 -3.35 14.39
C THR A 385 10.50 -3.39 15.67
N HIS A 386 10.34 -4.45 16.47
CA HIS A 386 11.06 -4.63 17.73
C HIS A 386 10.98 -3.41 18.66
N GLY A 387 9.77 -2.84 18.79
CA GLY A 387 9.53 -1.67 19.66
C GLY A 387 10.12 -0.35 19.15
N ARG A 388 10.65 -0.29 17.93
CA ARG A 388 11.27 0.92 17.35
C ARG A 388 10.58 1.33 16.07
N LYS A 389 10.37 2.65 15.90
CA LYS A 389 10.02 3.26 14.61
C LYS A 389 11.27 3.36 13.73
N LEU A 390 11.16 2.94 12.48
CA LEU A 390 12.22 2.99 11.49
C LEU A 390 11.72 3.69 10.23
N GLY A 391 12.50 4.63 9.71
CA GLY A 391 12.39 5.14 8.36
C GLY A 391 13.55 4.62 7.51
N VAL A 392 13.28 4.22 6.27
CA VAL A 392 14.31 3.81 5.31
C VAL A 392 14.05 4.49 3.99
N THR A 393 15.11 5.06 3.41
CA THR A 393 15.05 5.84 2.18
C THR A 393 15.97 5.29 1.09
N GLU A 394 15.59 5.49 -0.16
CA GLU A 394 16.43 5.19 -1.32
C GLU A 394 16.38 6.35 -2.32
N ARG A 395 17.54 6.62 -2.94
CA ARG A 395 17.66 7.65 -3.97
C ARG A 395 16.88 7.24 -5.21
N LEU A 396 16.53 8.23 -6.03
CA LEU A 396 16.13 7.94 -7.40
C LEU A 396 17.21 7.08 -8.06
N PRO A 397 16.85 5.94 -8.69
CA PRO A 397 17.83 5.14 -9.41
C PRO A 397 18.43 5.95 -10.56
N SER A 398 19.65 5.62 -10.96
CA SER A 398 20.46 6.47 -11.85
C SER A 398 19.77 6.80 -13.19
N ASP A 399 18.88 5.93 -13.67
CA ASP A 399 18.09 6.11 -14.88
C ASP A 399 17.08 7.25 -14.74
N LEU A 400 16.29 7.28 -13.66
CA LEU A 400 15.37 8.37 -13.35
C LEU A 400 16.09 9.64 -12.91
N GLY A 401 17.23 9.50 -12.21
CA GLY A 401 18.09 10.64 -11.88
C GLY A 401 18.58 11.37 -13.12
N ARG A 402 19.06 10.63 -14.14
CA ARG A 402 19.45 11.20 -15.45
C ARG A 402 18.26 11.81 -16.19
N ALA A 403 17.08 11.17 -16.17
CA ALA A 403 15.88 11.73 -16.78
C ALA A 403 15.47 13.06 -16.12
N MET A 404 15.53 13.13 -14.79
CA MET A 404 15.23 14.34 -14.03
C MET A 404 16.22 15.47 -14.34
N ALA A 405 17.52 15.17 -14.45
CA ALA A 405 18.55 16.14 -14.80
C ALA A 405 18.37 16.76 -16.20
N ARG A 406 17.63 16.10 -17.10
CA ARG A 406 17.31 16.63 -18.44
C ARG A 406 16.18 17.66 -18.46
N THR A 407 15.56 17.95 -17.31
CA THR A 407 14.45 18.89 -17.14
C THR A 407 14.91 20.18 -16.47
N THR A 408 14.23 21.29 -16.73
CA THR A 408 14.53 22.60 -16.14
C THR A 408 13.50 22.93 -15.04
N PRO A 409 13.91 23.17 -13.79
CA PRO A 409 12.99 23.58 -12.73
C PRO A 409 12.52 25.03 -12.89
N LEU A 410 11.24 25.28 -12.60
CA LEU A 410 10.69 26.64 -12.57
C LEU A 410 10.95 27.28 -11.19
N ARG A 411 11.46 28.52 -11.20
CA ARG A 411 11.98 29.25 -10.02
C ARG A 411 10.98 29.52 -8.87
N ALA A 412 9.67 29.29 -9.04
CA ALA A 412 8.66 29.77 -8.09
C ALA A 412 7.60 28.71 -7.76
N ALA A 413 7.87 27.88 -6.74
CA ALA A 413 6.88 27.28 -5.82
C ALA A 413 7.57 26.25 -4.92
N MET A 414 8.60 26.65 -4.17
CA MET A 414 9.24 25.78 -3.18
C MET A 414 8.66 26.04 -1.80
N ASP A 415 7.39 25.69 -1.57
CA ASP A 415 6.88 25.55 -0.20
C ASP A 415 7.00 24.08 0.23
N MET A 416 8.16 23.75 0.77
CA MET A 416 8.54 22.39 1.16
C MET A 416 8.20 22.05 2.62
N ARG A 417 7.49 22.91 3.36
CA ARG A 417 7.23 22.66 4.79
C ARG A 417 6.36 21.42 5.03
N SER A 418 6.82 20.62 5.99
CA SER A 418 6.16 19.50 6.70
C SER A 418 5.11 18.70 5.90
N TRP A 419 5.51 17.60 5.28
CA TRP A 419 4.55 16.66 4.68
C TRP A 419 3.91 15.71 5.71
N THR A 420 4.56 15.50 6.85
CA THR A 420 4.02 15.02 8.15
C THR A 420 5.11 15.26 9.21
N GLU A 421 4.77 15.28 10.51
CA GLU A 421 5.77 15.33 11.60
C GLU A 421 6.94 14.39 11.33
N GLY A 422 8.16 14.93 11.30
CA GLY A 422 9.39 14.15 11.15
C GLY A 422 9.67 13.63 9.74
N SER A 423 9.34 14.40 8.67
CA SER A 423 9.99 14.26 7.36
C SER A 423 9.97 15.57 6.58
N GLU A 424 11.14 16.20 6.47
CA GLU A 424 11.41 17.32 5.55
C GLU A 424 12.13 16.79 4.31
N LEU A 425 11.67 17.19 3.12
CA LEU A 425 12.33 17.01 1.83
C LEU A 425 12.74 18.39 1.34
N GLN A 426 14.05 18.69 1.39
CA GLN A 426 14.61 19.99 1.00
C GLN A 426 15.57 19.84 -0.17
N VAL A 427 15.40 20.65 -1.22
CA VAL A 427 16.36 20.80 -2.33
C VAL A 427 17.28 21.98 -2.02
N ARG A 428 18.58 21.75 -1.82
CA ARG A 428 19.59 22.82 -1.70
C ARG A 428 20.65 22.68 -2.78
N LYS A 429 21.16 23.83 -3.24
CA LYS A 429 22.40 23.94 -4.00
C LYS A 429 23.59 24.02 -3.02
N PRO A 430 24.55 23.10 -3.04
CA PRO A 430 25.89 23.38 -2.56
C PRO A 430 26.69 24.00 -3.72
N ASP A 431 27.53 24.99 -3.43
CA ASP A 431 28.75 25.36 -4.18
C ASP A 431 28.73 25.60 -5.71
N GLY A 432 27.56 25.84 -6.33
CA GLY A 432 27.49 26.15 -7.77
C GLY A 432 27.48 24.90 -8.66
N ARG A 433 27.35 23.71 -8.06
CA ARG A 433 26.93 22.49 -8.76
C ARG A 433 25.43 22.32 -8.60
N GLU A 434 24.72 22.12 -9.71
CA GLU A 434 23.30 21.79 -9.64
C GLU A 434 23.18 20.37 -9.05
N VAL A 435 22.61 20.23 -7.85
CA VAL A 435 22.36 18.93 -7.22
C VAL A 435 20.97 18.98 -6.61
N LEU A 436 20.13 18.00 -6.94
CA LEU A 436 18.87 17.75 -6.26
C LEU A 436 19.16 16.94 -4.99
N GLN A 437 19.23 17.60 -3.84
CA GLN A 437 19.28 16.91 -2.55
C GLN A 437 17.87 16.48 -2.14
N ILE A 438 17.72 15.20 -1.80
CA ILE A 438 16.56 14.62 -1.11
C ILE A 438 17.01 14.48 0.34
N ILE A 439 16.68 15.46 1.17
CA ILE A 439 16.86 15.33 2.61
C ILE A 439 15.67 14.52 3.14
N VAL A 440 15.88 13.58 4.05
CA VAL A 440 14.82 12.96 4.83
C VAL A 440 15.20 13.07 6.28
N GLN A 441 14.51 13.95 6.98
CA GLN A 441 14.57 13.98 8.44
C GLN A 441 13.67 12.89 9.01
N THR A 442 14.08 12.26 10.10
CA THR A 442 13.28 11.31 10.87
C THR A 442 13.40 11.70 12.33
N ARG A 443 12.27 11.78 13.05
CA ARG A 443 12.29 12.02 14.49
C ARG A 443 12.49 10.68 15.20
N GLY A 444 13.59 10.55 15.93
CA GLY A 444 13.88 9.38 16.75
C GLY A 444 12.95 9.26 17.96
N PRO A 445 12.93 8.09 18.63
CA PRO A 445 12.19 7.88 19.87
C PRO A 445 12.65 8.80 21.03
N ASP A 446 13.90 9.28 20.94
CA ASP A 446 14.56 10.24 21.81
C ASP A 446 14.16 11.71 21.52
N GLY A 447 13.28 11.93 20.54
CA GLY A 447 12.88 13.25 20.09
C GLY A 447 13.91 13.95 19.19
N GLN A 448 15.09 13.36 18.98
CA GLN A 448 16.14 13.92 18.13
C GLN A 448 15.80 13.77 16.64
N ILE A 449 16.14 14.78 15.84
CA ILE A 449 15.97 14.73 14.39
C ILE A 449 17.23 14.12 13.78
N ARG A 450 17.07 13.00 13.09
CA ARG A 450 18.14 12.34 12.31
C ARG A 450 17.91 12.62 10.84
N GLN A 451 18.98 13.01 10.13
CA GLN A 451 18.90 13.46 8.74
C GLN A 451 19.64 12.47 7.83
N GLU A 452 18.93 11.92 6.84
CA GLU A 452 19.55 11.22 5.70
C GLU A 452 19.56 12.17 4.50
N VAL A 453 20.71 12.34 3.84
CA VAL A 453 20.84 13.20 2.65
C VAL A 453 21.11 12.35 1.41
N SER A 454 20.27 12.56 0.41
CA SER A 454 20.24 11.80 -0.82
C SER A 454 20.47 12.71 -2.03
N GLU A 455 21.72 12.80 -2.48
CA GLU A 455 22.11 13.69 -3.59
C GLU A 455 21.89 13.06 -4.96
N VAL A 456 21.23 13.80 -5.85
CA VAL A 456 21.15 13.52 -7.30
C VAL A 456 21.92 14.62 -8.03
N PRO A 457 23.10 14.34 -8.60
CA PRO A 457 23.83 15.33 -9.39
C PRO A 457 23.02 15.72 -10.63
N ILE A 458 22.85 17.02 -10.85
CA ILE A 458 22.34 17.60 -12.10
C ILE A 458 23.60 17.94 -12.89
N GLN A 459 23.92 17.13 -13.89
CA GLN A 459 25.00 17.47 -14.83
C GLN A 459 24.44 18.44 -15.87
N ASN A 460 25.15 19.56 -16.06
CA ASN A 460 24.87 20.59 -17.07
C ASN A 460 24.68 20.01 -18.48
#